data_AF-X0Y765-F1
#
_entry.id   AF-X0Y765-F1
#
_cell.length_a   1.000
_cell.length_b   1.000
_cell.length_c   1.000
_cell.angle_alpha   90.00
_cell.angle_beta   90.00
_cell.angle_gamma   90.00
#
_symmetry.space_group_name_H-M   'P 1'
#
loop_
_entity.id
_entity.type
_entity.pdbx_description
1 polymer ?
#
loop_
_entity_poly.entity_id
_entity_poly.type
_entity_poly.pdbx_seq_one_letter_code
_entity_poly.pdbx_strand_id
1 'polypeptide(L)'
;NTKRVDFVIGGCGTGQGFLNSVMQYPGVFCGHILSPVDAWLFIQINGGNCISLALNQGYGWAGDVNLKFVFEKLFSVDPGSGYPEHRKISQQESRKTLNNISQKVHLDFEVIVEKTDSNIIEKVLKFPGVWDLLDVESIKNDVLRNILVKRHKSKMII
;
A
#
# COMPACT_ATOMS: atom_id res chain seq x y z
N ASN A 1 -4.98 6.51 -0.88
CA ASN A 1 -5.38 7.80 -1.50
C ASN A 1 -6.83 8.18 -1.25
N THR A 2 -7.81 7.29 -1.47
CA THR A 2 -9.24 7.53 -1.17
C THR A 2 -9.63 7.47 0.31
N LYS A 3 -8.68 7.11 1.20
CA LYS A 3 -8.87 6.99 2.67
C LYS A 3 -9.89 5.93 3.10
N ARG A 4 -10.10 4.89 2.30
CA ARG A 4 -10.95 3.73 2.65
C ARG A 4 -10.28 2.71 3.55
N VAL A 5 -8.95 2.68 3.53
CA VAL A 5 -8.13 1.81 4.37
C VAL A 5 -6.95 2.63 4.88
N ASP A 6 -6.51 2.30 6.09
CA ASP A 6 -5.31 2.87 6.70
C ASP A 6 -4.04 2.07 6.36
N PHE A 7 -4.20 0.77 6.08
CA PHE A 7 -3.10 -0.15 5.85
C PHE A 7 -3.42 -1.19 4.78
N VAL A 8 -2.42 -1.57 3.99
CA VAL A 8 -2.53 -2.62 2.96
C VAL A 8 -1.54 -3.75 3.24
N ILE A 9 -2.04 -4.99 3.27
CA ILE A 9 -1.22 -6.20 3.32
C ILE A 9 -1.36 -6.90 1.98
N GLY A 10 -0.23 -7.08 1.29
CA GLY A 10 -0.19 -7.85 0.06
C GLY A 10 1.10 -8.64 -0.06
N GLY A 11 1.37 -9.12 -1.26
CA GLY A 11 2.56 -9.92 -1.54
C GLY A 11 2.50 -10.59 -2.89
N CYS A 12 3.58 -11.27 -3.23
CA CYS A 12 3.66 -12.18 -4.37
C CYS A 12 4.62 -13.32 -4.02
N GLY A 13 5.02 -14.14 -4.99
CA GLY A 13 5.88 -15.29 -4.71
C GLY A 13 7.16 -14.92 -3.92
N THR A 14 7.78 -13.79 -4.24
CA THR A 14 8.95 -13.26 -3.54
C THR A 14 8.68 -11.96 -2.78
N GLY A 15 7.46 -11.41 -2.87
CA GLY A 15 7.11 -10.07 -2.36
C GLY A 15 7.67 -8.88 -3.17
N GLN A 16 8.69 -9.08 -4.00
CA GLN A 16 9.38 -7.97 -4.68
C GLN A 16 8.50 -7.28 -5.73
N GLY A 17 7.79 -8.05 -6.55
CA GLY A 17 6.94 -7.50 -7.61
C GLY A 17 5.80 -6.64 -7.07
N PHE A 18 5.15 -7.08 -5.98
CA PHE A 18 4.09 -6.31 -5.34
C PHE A 18 4.65 -5.01 -4.75
N LEU A 19 5.78 -5.07 -4.02
CA LEU A 19 6.46 -3.90 -3.46
C LEU A 19 6.80 -2.86 -4.55
N ASN A 20 7.44 -3.30 -5.64
CA ASN A 20 7.81 -2.42 -6.74
C ASN A 20 6.59 -1.74 -7.37
N SER A 21 5.49 -2.49 -7.53
CA SER A 21 4.25 -1.97 -8.14
C SER A 21 3.56 -0.94 -7.25
N VAL A 22 3.34 -1.24 -5.97
CA VAL A 22 2.56 -0.36 -5.09
C VAL A 22 3.29 0.95 -4.76
N MET A 23 4.62 0.96 -4.79
CA MET A 23 5.42 2.18 -4.58
C MET A 23 5.42 3.14 -5.78
N GLN A 24 4.79 2.78 -6.91
CA GLN A 24 4.58 3.71 -8.03
C GLN A 24 3.41 4.68 -7.81
N TYR A 25 2.66 4.53 -6.71
CA TYR A 25 1.50 5.36 -6.39
C TYR A 25 1.84 6.37 -5.28
N PRO A 26 1.33 7.61 -5.36
CA PRO A 26 1.62 8.66 -4.40
C PRO A 26 1.18 8.25 -3.00
N GLY A 27 2.02 8.56 -2.00
CA GLY A 27 1.72 8.34 -0.59
C GLY A 27 1.65 6.87 -0.15
N VAL A 28 2.19 5.94 -0.95
CA VAL A 28 2.32 4.53 -0.57
C VAL A 28 3.77 4.23 -0.20
N PHE A 29 3.97 3.70 1.01
CA PHE A 29 5.28 3.29 1.50
C PHE A 29 5.19 1.83 1.93
N CYS A 30 5.84 0.96 1.16
CA CYS A 30 5.73 -0.48 1.30
C CYS A 30 7.00 -1.10 1.87
N GLY A 31 6.87 -1.91 2.93
CA GLY A 31 7.97 -2.69 3.50
C GLY A 31 8.00 -4.10 2.93
N HIS A 32 9.19 -4.63 2.60
CA HIS A 32 9.34 -6.04 2.29
C HIS A 32 9.55 -6.83 3.59
N ILE A 33 8.57 -7.66 3.97
CA ILE A 33 8.55 -8.31 5.28
C ILE A 33 8.74 -9.82 5.12
N LEU A 34 9.81 -10.34 5.74
CA LEU A 34 10.15 -11.77 5.72
C LEU A 34 10.03 -12.39 7.13
N SER A 35 10.25 -11.59 8.17
CA SER A 35 10.26 -12.02 9.56
C SER A 35 9.47 -11.07 10.48
N PRO A 36 9.15 -11.50 11.72
CA PRO A 36 8.48 -10.65 12.71
C PRO A 36 9.29 -9.41 13.11
N VAL A 37 10.63 -9.51 13.11
CA VAL A 37 11.51 -8.38 13.42
C VAL A 37 11.49 -7.36 12.29
N ASP A 38 11.40 -7.78 11.03
CA ASP A 38 11.23 -6.86 9.90
C ASP A 38 9.94 -6.06 10.03
N ALA A 39 8.84 -6.74 10.40
CA ALA A 39 7.53 -6.10 10.59
C ALA A 39 7.60 -5.04 11.70
N TRP A 40 8.19 -5.40 12.83
CA TRP A 40 8.36 -4.50 13.97
C TRP A 40 9.24 -3.29 13.61
N LEU A 41 10.41 -3.53 13.02
CA LEU A 41 11.34 -2.47 12.63
C LEU A 41 10.76 -1.57 11.55
N PHE A 42 10.05 -2.12 10.57
CA PHE A 42 9.39 -1.35 9.52
C PHE A 42 8.38 -0.37 10.12
N ILE A 43 7.53 -0.81 11.04
CA ILE A 43 6.56 0.08 11.67
C ILE A 43 7.25 1.10 12.58
N GLN A 44 8.22 0.69 13.40
CA GLN A 44 8.98 1.60 14.27
C GLN A 44 9.72 2.69 13.46
N ILE A 45 10.48 2.30 12.44
CA ILE A 45 11.43 3.18 11.75
C ILE A 45 10.74 3.89 10.58
N ASN A 46 10.07 3.13 9.71
CA ASN A 46 9.51 3.64 8.46
C ASN A 46 8.06 4.08 8.60
N GLY A 47 7.28 3.49 9.52
CA GLY A 47 5.89 3.84 9.76
C GLY A 47 5.05 3.87 8.48
N GLY A 48 5.34 2.98 7.52
CA GLY A 48 4.65 2.93 6.24
C GLY A 48 3.23 2.38 6.37
N ASN A 49 2.46 2.46 5.29
CA ASN A 49 1.05 2.08 5.23
C ASN A 49 0.79 0.83 4.36
N CYS A 50 1.84 0.12 3.97
CA CYS A 50 1.76 -1.06 3.14
C CYS A 50 2.88 -2.04 3.49
N ILE A 51 2.61 -3.35 3.38
CA ILE A 51 3.65 -4.38 3.39
C ILE A 51 3.50 -5.35 2.23
N SER A 52 4.63 -5.93 1.85
CA SER A 52 4.73 -6.98 0.86
C SER A 52 5.39 -8.23 1.43
N LEU A 53 4.64 -9.32 1.44
CA LEU A 53 5.05 -10.63 1.94
C LEU A 53 5.59 -11.52 0.81
N ALA A 54 6.57 -12.37 1.13
CA ALA A 54 6.99 -13.47 0.27
C ALA A 54 6.12 -14.69 0.54
N LEU A 55 5.13 -14.93 -0.32
CA LEU A 55 4.09 -15.96 -0.14
C LEU A 55 4.38 -17.27 -0.90
N ASN A 56 5.61 -17.46 -1.37
CA ASN A 56 6.08 -18.70 -2.00
C ASN A 56 7.53 -18.99 -1.64
N GLN A 57 8.45 -18.08 -1.97
CA GLN A 57 9.87 -18.22 -1.64
C GLN A 57 10.06 -18.18 -0.12
N GLY A 58 10.60 -19.26 0.44
CA GLY A 58 10.77 -19.40 1.89
C GLY A 58 9.48 -19.72 2.65
N TYR A 59 8.35 -19.85 1.96
CA TYR A 59 7.07 -20.24 2.56
C TYR A 59 6.95 -21.77 2.59
N GLY A 60 7.50 -22.37 3.65
CA GLY A 60 7.53 -23.82 3.85
C GLY A 60 6.73 -24.28 5.07
N TRP A 61 7.23 -25.30 5.75
CA TRP A 61 6.67 -25.74 7.04
C TRP A 61 6.59 -24.58 8.03
N ALA A 62 5.43 -24.46 8.68
CA ALA A 62 5.11 -23.37 9.62
C ALA A 62 5.15 -21.94 9.03
N GLY A 63 4.99 -21.80 7.70
CA GLY A 63 4.85 -20.48 7.06
C GLY A 63 3.64 -19.68 7.57
N ASP A 64 2.53 -20.35 7.86
CA ASP A 64 1.33 -19.74 8.43
C ASP A 64 1.56 -19.27 9.89
N VAL A 65 2.36 -20.01 10.65
CA VAL A 65 2.77 -19.62 12.00
C VAL A 65 3.67 -18.37 11.96
N ASN A 66 4.62 -18.32 11.01
CA ASN A 66 5.43 -17.12 10.79
C ASN A 66 4.56 -15.91 10.45
N LEU A 67 3.52 -16.06 9.60
CA LEU A 67 2.59 -14.97 9.29
C LEU A 67 1.85 -14.45 10.54
N LYS A 68 1.45 -15.34 11.46
CA LYS A 68 0.83 -14.93 12.73
C LYS A 68 1.79 -14.05 13.54
N PHE A 69 3.06 -14.44 13.67
CA PHE A 69 4.07 -13.65 14.37
C PHE A 69 4.36 -12.31 13.67
N VAL A 70 4.40 -12.31 12.33
CA VAL A 70 4.54 -11.08 11.54
C VAL A 70 3.41 -10.11 11.85
N PHE A 71 2.15 -10.54 11.82
CA PHE A 71 1.02 -9.67 12.08
C PHE A 71 0.93 -9.22 13.55
N GLU A 72 1.26 -10.10 14.49
CA GLU A 72 1.38 -9.73 15.90
C GLU A 72 2.36 -8.56 16.06
N LYS A 73 3.55 -8.65 15.44
CA LYS A 73 4.57 -7.60 15.56
C LYS A 73 4.25 -6.35 14.76
N LEU A 74 3.67 -6.50 13.56
CA LEU A 74 3.25 -5.39 12.72
C LEU A 74 2.29 -4.43 13.44
N PHE A 75 1.36 -4.98 14.22
CA PHE A 75 0.34 -4.19 14.92
C PHE A 75 0.63 -3.98 16.42
N SER A 76 1.86 -4.24 16.87
CA SER A 76 2.22 -4.17 18.29
C SER A 76 2.70 -2.79 18.78
N VAL A 77 2.96 -1.85 17.87
CA VAL A 77 3.59 -0.55 18.18
C VAL A 77 3.03 0.57 17.31
N ASP A 78 3.16 1.80 17.80
CA ASP A 78 2.74 2.97 17.04
C ASP A 78 3.69 3.24 15.86
N PRO A 79 3.16 3.51 14.65
CA PRO A 79 3.97 3.81 13.48
C PRO A 79 4.91 4.98 13.69
N GLY A 80 6.19 4.76 13.41
CA GLY A 80 7.18 5.81 13.42
C GLY A 80 7.74 6.17 14.80
N SER A 81 7.55 5.32 15.80
CA SER A 81 8.07 5.49 17.16
C SER A 81 9.61 5.56 17.23
N GLY A 82 10.31 5.01 16.23
CA GLY A 82 11.76 5.03 16.09
C GLY A 82 12.47 3.87 16.81
N TYR A 83 13.54 3.37 16.21
CA TYR A 83 14.44 2.40 16.84
C TYR A 83 15.84 2.42 16.20
N PRO A 84 16.93 2.42 16.99
CA PRO A 84 16.96 2.59 18.45
C PRO A 84 16.55 4.02 18.85
N GLU A 85 16.21 4.23 20.13
CA GLU A 85 15.63 5.51 20.61
C GLU A 85 16.47 6.74 20.25
N HIS A 86 17.81 6.65 20.34
CA HIS A 86 18.71 7.76 20.01
C HIS A 86 18.68 8.17 18.51
N ARG A 87 18.10 7.35 17.63
CA ARG A 87 17.94 7.63 16.18
C ARG A 87 16.55 8.15 15.82
N LYS A 88 15.61 8.17 16.77
CA LYS A 88 14.19 8.46 16.54
C LYS A 88 13.94 9.77 15.79
N ILE A 89 14.57 10.86 16.23
CA ILE A 89 14.38 12.19 15.63
C ILE A 89 14.82 12.18 14.16
N SER A 90 16.03 11.68 13.88
CA SER A 90 16.57 11.57 12.51
C SER A 90 15.69 10.69 11.60
N GLN A 91 15.13 9.60 12.14
CA GLN A 91 14.21 8.74 11.40
C GLN A 91 12.87 9.43 11.10
N GLN A 92 12.31 10.14 12.07
CA GLN A 92 11.09 10.95 11.90
C GLN A 92 11.26 12.02 10.83
N GLU A 93 12.40 12.72 10.82
CA GLU A 93 12.75 13.71 9.79
C GLU A 93 12.90 13.06 8.41
N SER A 94 13.55 11.91 8.34
CA SER A 94 13.70 11.16 7.09
C SER A 94 12.35 10.76 6.49
N ARG A 95 11.39 10.32 7.32
CA ARG A 95 10.03 10.00 6.87
C ARG A 95 9.29 11.22 6.33
N LYS A 96 9.38 12.37 7.00
CA LYS A 96 8.79 13.63 6.52
C LYS A 96 9.37 14.02 5.16
N THR A 97 10.69 13.91 5.02
CA THR A 97 11.39 14.17 3.75
C THR A 97 10.92 13.21 2.65
N LEU A 98 10.85 11.91 2.92
CA LEU A 98 10.39 10.92 1.95
C LEU A 98 8.94 11.16 1.53
N ASN A 99 8.06 11.54 2.47
CA ASN A 99 6.69 11.92 2.15
C ASN A 99 6.63 13.13 1.22
N ASN A 100 7.43 14.17 1.50
CA ASN A 100 7.54 15.35 0.63
C ASN A 100 8.08 14.99 -0.77
N ILE A 101 9.06 14.09 -0.86
CA ILE A 101 9.55 13.58 -2.14
C ILE A 101 8.41 12.89 -2.90
N SER A 102 7.66 11.99 -2.24
CA SER A 102 6.54 11.27 -2.87
C SER A 102 5.51 12.23 -3.48
N GLN A 103 5.17 13.33 -2.80
CA GLN A 103 4.26 14.36 -3.32
C GLN A 103 4.80 15.13 -4.53
N LYS A 104 6.13 15.22 -4.67
CA LYS A 104 6.77 15.98 -5.77
C LYS A 104 7.05 15.16 -7.01
N VAL A 105 7.25 13.85 -6.87
CA VAL A 105 7.73 12.98 -7.96
C VAL A 105 6.62 12.13 -8.58
N HIS A 106 5.48 11.97 -7.89
CA HIS A 106 4.32 11.29 -8.44
C HIS A 106 3.33 12.28 -9.04
N LEU A 107 2.60 11.83 -10.06
CA LEU A 107 1.40 12.52 -10.51
C LEU A 107 0.31 12.42 -9.43
N ASP A 108 -0.62 13.38 -9.47
CA ASP A 108 -1.83 13.32 -8.66
C ASP A 108 -2.60 12.01 -8.90
N PHE A 109 -3.23 11.48 -7.86
CA PHE A 109 -3.81 10.14 -7.90
C PHE A 109 -4.93 10.03 -8.95
N GLU A 110 -5.77 11.04 -9.10
CA GLU A 110 -6.79 11.13 -10.15
C GLU A 110 -6.20 11.07 -11.55
N VAL A 111 -5.06 11.73 -11.79
CA VAL A 111 -4.36 11.72 -13.07
C VAL A 111 -3.80 10.32 -13.35
N ILE A 112 -3.28 9.63 -12.34
CA ILE A 112 -2.82 8.25 -12.48
C ILE A 112 -3.98 7.33 -12.85
N VAL A 113 -5.12 7.42 -12.15
CA VAL A 113 -6.31 6.61 -12.46
C VAL A 113 -6.85 6.91 -13.88
N GLU A 114 -6.80 8.17 -14.30
CA GLU A 114 -7.18 8.57 -15.66
C GLU A 114 -6.17 8.18 -16.75
N LYS A 115 -4.90 7.96 -16.42
CA LYS A 115 -3.88 7.60 -17.43
C LYS A 115 -3.55 6.11 -17.47
N THR A 116 -3.84 5.38 -16.41
CA THR A 116 -3.61 3.93 -16.36
C THR A 116 -4.48 3.23 -17.42
N ASP A 117 -3.94 2.16 -18.01
CA ASP A 117 -4.63 1.38 -19.04
C ASP A 117 -6.02 0.94 -18.58
N SER A 118 -7.01 1.12 -19.46
CA SER A 118 -8.40 0.79 -19.16
C SER A 118 -8.58 -0.68 -18.80
N ASN A 119 -7.80 -1.58 -19.41
CA ASN A 119 -7.87 -3.01 -19.11
C ASN A 119 -7.44 -3.35 -17.66
N ILE A 120 -6.56 -2.56 -17.04
CA ILE A 120 -6.14 -2.73 -15.65
C ILE A 120 -7.21 -2.15 -14.73
N ILE A 121 -7.56 -0.87 -14.94
CA ILE A 121 -8.50 -0.16 -14.06
C ILE A 121 -9.87 -0.84 -14.08
N GLU A 122 -10.37 -1.26 -15.24
CA GLU A 122 -11.66 -1.95 -15.31
C GLU A 122 -11.66 -3.28 -14.56
N LYS A 123 -10.60 -4.07 -14.67
CA LYS A 123 -10.47 -5.33 -13.91
C LYS A 123 -10.47 -5.08 -12.41
N VAL A 124 -9.77 -4.04 -11.95
CA VAL A 124 -9.73 -3.65 -10.54
C VAL A 124 -11.12 -3.21 -10.06
N LEU A 125 -11.78 -2.30 -10.79
CA LEU A 125 -13.08 -1.75 -10.38
C LEU A 125 -14.21 -2.79 -10.42
N LYS A 126 -14.12 -3.76 -11.34
CA LYS A 126 -15.10 -4.85 -11.47
C LYS A 126 -14.78 -6.05 -10.56
N PHE A 127 -13.66 -6.04 -9.84
CA PHE A 127 -13.34 -7.10 -8.90
C PHE A 127 -14.36 -7.12 -7.75
N PRO A 128 -14.88 -8.29 -7.33
CA PRO A 128 -15.91 -8.38 -6.30
C PRO A 128 -15.55 -7.59 -5.03
N GLY A 129 -16.47 -6.74 -4.59
CA GLY A 129 -16.35 -5.93 -3.38
C GLY A 129 -15.50 -4.65 -3.50
N VAL A 130 -14.70 -4.46 -4.56
CA VAL A 130 -13.88 -3.24 -4.71
C VAL A 130 -14.75 -2.01 -4.93
N TRP A 131 -15.75 -2.10 -5.80
CA TRP A 131 -16.64 -0.97 -6.08
C TRP A 131 -17.39 -0.50 -4.83
N ASP A 132 -17.92 -1.46 -4.06
CA ASP A 132 -18.65 -1.18 -2.82
C ASP A 132 -17.72 -0.60 -1.74
N LEU A 133 -16.52 -1.17 -1.56
CA LEU A 133 -15.51 -0.67 -0.62
C LEU A 133 -15.06 0.75 -0.96
N LEU A 134 -14.97 1.09 -2.25
CA LEU A 134 -14.59 2.43 -2.68
C LEU A 134 -15.63 3.47 -2.30
N ASP A 135 -16.90 3.08 -2.16
CA ASP A 135 -18.02 3.96 -1.82
C ASP A 135 -17.93 5.29 -2.59
N VAL A 136 -17.94 5.16 -3.92
CA VAL A 136 -17.48 6.21 -4.85
C VAL A 136 -18.24 7.52 -4.65
N GLU A 137 -19.51 7.45 -4.25
CA GLU A 137 -20.36 8.62 -4.03
C GLU A 137 -19.87 9.51 -2.88
N SER A 138 -19.27 8.93 -1.83
CA SER A 138 -18.77 9.69 -0.67
C SER A 138 -17.33 10.20 -0.84
N ILE A 139 -16.69 9.95 -1.99
CA ILE A 139 -15.37 10.52 -2.30
C ILE A 139 -15.50 12.04 -2.50
N LYS A 140 -14.81 12.81 -1.65
CA LYS A 140 -14.82 14.30 -1.70
C LYS A 140 -14.17 14.90 -2.95
N ASN A 141 -13.23 14.20 -3.58
CA ASN A 141 -12.60 14.65 -4.82
C ASN A 141 -13.54 14.34 -6.00
N ASP A 142 -14.24 15.37 -6.48
CA ASP A 142 -15.20 15.27 -7.57
C ASP A 142 -14.57 14.79 -8.88
N VAL A 143 -13.33 15.21 -9.16
CA VAL A 143 -12.59 14.80 -10.37
C VAL A 143 -12.34 13.30 -10.34
N LEU A 144 -11.77 12.79 -9.25
CA LEU A 144 -11.53 11.35 -9.06
C LEU A 144 -12.84 10.56 -9.13
N ARG A 145 -13.89 11.03 -8.46
CA ARG A 145 -15.21 10.40 -8.46
C ARG A 145 -15.76 10.24 -9.88
N ASN A 146 -15.72 11.32 -10.67
CA ASN A 146 -16.19 11.31 -12.05
C ASN A 146 -15.36 10.37 -12.94
N ILE A 147 -14.04 10.35 -12.77
CA ILE A 147 -13.15 9.41 -13.47
C ILE A 147 -13.52 7.97 -13.14
N LEU A 148 -13.69 7.63 -11.85
CA LEU A 148 -14.04 6.28 -11.41
C LEU A 148 -15.38 5.82 -11.97
N VAL A 149 -16.42 6.66 -11.93
CA VAL A 149 -17.74 6.35 -12.50
C VAL A 149 -17.65 6.13 -14.01
N LYS A 150 -16.92 6.98 -14.73
CA LYS A 150 -16.70 6.82 -16.17
C LYS A 150 -15.99 5.50 -16.47
N ARG A 151 -14.90 5.21 -15.77
CA ARG A 151 -14.07 4.01 -15.95
C ARG A 151 -14.82 2.72 -15.63
N HIS A 152 -15.68 2.71 -14.62
CA HIS A 152 -16.48 1.54 -14.25
C HIS A 152 -17.57 1.22 -15.28
N LYS A 153 -18.19 2.25 -15.88
CA LYS A 153 -19.24 2.10 -16.90
C LYS A 153 -18.71 1.69 -18.28
N SER A 154 -17.42 1.88 -18.55
CA SER A 154 -16.81 1.44 -19.81
C SER A 154 -16.97 -0.07 -19.99
N LYS A 155 -17.51 -0.47 -21.15
CA LYS A 155 -17.58 -1.87 -21.55
C LYS A 155 -16.19 -2.33 -21.99
N MET A 156 -15.83 -3.56 -21.64
CA MET A 156 -14.70 -4.25 -22.29
C MET A 156 -15.02 -4.31 -23.78
N ILE A 157 -14.29 -3.55 -24.59
CA ILE A 157 -14.18 -3.84 -26.00
C ILE A 157 -13.21 -5.03 -26.05
N ILE A 158 -13.76 -6.22 -26.27
CA ILE A 158 -13.00 -7.46 -26.43
C ILE A 158 -12.36 -7.45 -27.81
#